data_AF-A0A7W4ADW5-F1
#
_entry.id   AF-A0A7W4ADW5-F1
#
_cell.length_a   1.000
_cell.length_b   1.000
_cell.length_c   1.000
_cell.angle_alpha   90.00
_cell.angle_beta   90.00
_cell.angle_gamma   90.00
#
_symmetry.space_group_name_H-M   'P 1'
#
loop_
_entity.id
_entity.type
_entity.pdbx_description
1 polymer ?
#
loop_
_entity_poly.entity_id
_entity_poly.type
_entity_poly.pdbx_seq_one_letter_code
_entity_poly.pdbx_strand_id
1 'polypeptide(L)'
;MARPARIIVPDENDPKVIELVGRYELALKKEFWVCVALLMGTLIIFGTLNFVPFMKPSFETAGSWLERSGALVGVMAMFIEFRSRYISNLLNNAVPQLPPSLFQQIYRYAKHESIIHKIVLFLGASGAVIWSYGSPILTGTQSLWQ
;
A
#
# COMPACT_ATOMS: atom_id res chain seq x y z
N MET A 1 23.05 -40.24 -22.66
CA MET A 1 22.71 -39.87 -21.27
C MET A 1 23.09 -38.42 -21.05
N ALA A 2 22.11 -37.51 -21.01
CA ALA A 2 22.36 -36.09 -20.75
C ALA A 2 22.73 -35.91 -19.27
N ARG A 3 23.85 -35.22 -18.98
CA ARG A 3 24.20 -34.85 -17.60
C ARG A 3 23.11 -33.93 -17.05
N PRO A 4 22.60 -34.14 -15.83
CA PRO A 4 21.71 -33.17 -15.21
C PRO A 4 22.45 -31.84 -15.14
N ALA A 5 21.84 -30.78 -15.68
CA ALA A 5 22.36 -29.43 -15.56
C ALA A 5 22.56 -29.15 -14.07
N ARG A 6 23.83 -28.96 -13.64
CA ARG A 6 24.09 -28.45 -12.30
C ARG A 6 23.40 -27.10 -12.23
N ILE A 7 22.40 -27.00 -11.37
CA ILE A 7 21.91 -25.71 -10.91
C ILE A 7 23.10 -25.09 -10.20
N ILE A 8 23.78 -24.17 -10.88
CA ILE A 8 24.87 -23.40 -10.29
C ILE A 8 24.18 -22.45 -9.32
N VAL A 9 24.04 -22.89 -8.07
CA VAL A 9 23.59 -22.02 -7.00
C VAL A 9 24.71 -20.98 -6.80
N PRO A 10 24.41 -19.67 -6.91
CA PRO A 10 25.41 -18.64 -6.67
C PRO A 10 26.06 -18.83 -5.30
N ASP A 11 27.38 -18.67 -5.22
CA ASP A 11 28.10 -18.76 -3.95
C ASP A 11 27.59 -17.64 -3.01
N GLU A 12 27.11 -18.04 -1.83
CA GLU A 12 26.57 -17.14 -0.82
C GLU A 12 27.62 -16.13 -0.32
N ASN A 13 28.91 -16.49 -0.40
CA ASN A 13 30.01 -15.63 0.01
C ASN A 13 30.60 -14.80 -1.16
N ASP A 14 30.06 -14.91 -2.37
CA ASP A 14 30.52 -14.06 -3.48
C ASP A 14 30.16 -12.60 -3.17
N PRO A 15 31.14 -11.67 -3.14
CA PRO A 15 30.90 -10.26 -2.91
C PRO A 15 29.81 -9.67 -3.83
N LYS A 16 29.65 -10.20 -5.07
CA LYS A 16 28.60 -9.77 -6.00
C LYS A 16 27.20 -10.17 -5.54
N VAL A 17 27.05 -11.36 -4.94
CA VAL A 17 25.77 -11.85 -4.41
C VAL A 17 25.38 -11.05 -3.16
N ILE A 18 26.35 -10.77 -2.29
CA ILE A 18 26.14 -9.91 -1.11
C ILE A 18 25.72 -8.49 -1.52
N GLU A 19 26.41 -7.91 -2.50
CA GLU A 19 26.05 -6.59 -3.04
C GLU A 19 24.63 -6.58 -3.64
N LEU A 20 24.27 -7.65 -4.36
CA LEU A 20 22.95 -7.81 -4.97
C LEU A 20 21.85 -7.86 -3.91
N VAL A 21 22.04 -8.64 -2.83
CA VAL A 21 21.12 -8.67 -1.68
C VAL A 21 20.95 -7.28 -1.09
N GLY A 22 22.05 -6.56 -0.87
CA GLY A 22 22.01 -5.20 -0.34
C GLY A 22 21.20 -4.23 -1.22
N ARG A 23 21.33 -4.35 -2.55
CA ARG A 23 20.52 -3.56 -3.50
C ARG A 23 19.02 -3.88 -3.39
N TYR A 24 18.66 -5.17 -3.33
CA TYR A 24 17.27 -5.58 -3.15
C TYR A 24 16.71 -5.11 -1.80
N GLU A 25 17.46 -5.27 -0.71
CA GLU A 25 17.04 -4.83 0.62
C GLU A 25 16.80 -3.32 0.66
N LEU A 26 17.70 -2.53 0.08
CA LEU A 26 17.57 -1.08 0.03
C LEU A 26 16.37 -0.65 -0.82
N ALA A 27 16.16 -1.29 -1.96
CA ALA A 27 14.98 -1.05 -2.81
C ALA A 27 13.67 -1.40 -2.09
N LEU A 28 13.60 -2.59 -1.46
CA LEU A 28 12.44 -3.04 -0.70
C LEU A 28 12.13 -2.11 0.48
N LYS A 29 13.16 -1.68 1.22
CA LYS A 29 13.03 -0.75 2.34
C LYS A 29 12.52 0.61 1.87
N LYS A 30 13.06 1.14 0.77
CA LYS A 30 12.61 2.42 0.18
C LYS A 30 11.13 2.35 -0.19
N GLU A 31 10.73 1.30 -0.90
CA GLU A 31 9.34 1.13 -1.35
C GLU A 31 8.37 0.94 -0.20
N PHE A 32 8.77 0.20 0.84
CA PHE A 32 8.01 0.09 2.08
C PHE A 32 7.78 1.47 2.73
N TRP A 33 8.83 2.28 2.89
CA TRP A 33 8.70 3.63 3.47
C TRP A 33 7.85 4.58 2.62
N VAL A 34 7.91 4.45 1.29
CA VAL A 34 7.02 5.20 0.39
C VAL A 34 5.56 4.82 0.64
N CYS A 35 5.24 3.53 0.75
CA CYS A 35 3.88 3.07 1.05
C CYS A 35 3.39 3.59 2.42
N VAL A 36 4.25 3.54 3.45
CA VAL A 36 3.94 4.09 4.78
C VAL A 36 3.71 5.60 4.72
N ALA A 37 4.56 6.34 4.00
CA ALA A 37 4.40 7.79 3.86
C ALA A 37 3.09 8.15 3.13
N LEU A 38 2.72 7.40 2.09
CA LEU A 38 1.45 7.59 1.39
C LEU A 38 0.24 7.27 2.26
N LEU A 39 0.29 6.20 3.06
CA LEU A 39 -0.77 5.86 4.03
C LEU A 39 -0.94 7.00 5.04
N MET A 40 0.15 7.45 5.66
CA MET A 40 0.13 8.55 6.62
C MET A 40 -0.36 9.85 5.97
N GLY A 41 0.12 10.17 4.77
CA GLY A 41 -0.33 11.33 4.00
C GLY A 41 -1.82 11.28 3.71
N THR A 42 -2.36 10.11 3.34
CA THR A 42 -3.79 9.92 3.08
C THR A 42 -4.62 10.17 4.35
N LEU A 43 -4.19 9.65 5.50
CA LEU A 43 -4.86 9.89 6.78
C LEU A 43 -4.81 11.37 7.19
N ILE A 44 -3.66 12.02 7.03
CA ILE A 44 -3.49 13.45 7.35
C ILE A 44 -4.35 14.32 6.44
N ILE A 45 -4.36 14.06 5.12
CA ILE A 45 -5.17 14.80 4.16
C ILE A 45 -6.65 14.59 4.46
N PHE A 46 -7.10 13.35 4.63
CA PHE A 46 -8.49 13.06 4.95
C PHE A 46 -8.91 13.72 6.28
N GLY A 47 -8.06 13.65 7.31
CA GLY A 47 -8.30 14.28 8.59
C GLY A 47 -8.38 15.80 8.49
N THR A 48 -7.46 16.44 7.78
CA THR A 48 -7.47 17.90 7.61
C THR A 48 -8.68 18.37 6.80
N LEU A 49 -9.07 17.66 5.74
CA LEU A 49 -10.24 18.01 4.93
C LEU A 49 -11.58 17.90 5.69
N ASN A 50 -11.67 17.01 6.68
CA ASN A 50 -12.93 16.76 7.39
C ASN A 50 -13.02 17.41 8.78
N PHE A 51 -11.88 17.64 9.45
CA PHE A 51 -11.87 18.21 10.81
C PHE A 51 -11.44 19.68 10.87
N VAL A 52 -10.89 20.25 9.78
CA VAL A 52 -10.57 21.69 9.71
C VAL A 52 -11.75 22.43 9.09
N PRO A 53 -12.49 23.27 9.84
CA PRO A 53 -13.74 23.89 9.37
C PRO A 53 -13.56 24.75 8.12
N PHE A 54 -12.38 25.34 7.93
CA PHE A 54 -12.06 26.22 6.79
C PHE A 54 -11.83 25.48 5.47
N MET A 55 -11.53 24.17 5.51
CA MET A 55 -11.27 23.37 4.31
C MET A 55 -12.57 22.95 3.61
N LYS A 56 -13.69 22.90 4.34
CA LYS A 56 -14.98 22.55 3.78
C LYS A 56 -15.54 23.74 2.98
N PRO A 57 -15.92 23.56 1.71
CA PRO A 57 -16.55 24.62 0.93
C PRO A 57 -17.91 25.00 1.54
N SER A 58 -18.16 26.30 1.68
CA SER A 58 -19.40 26.83 2.26
C SER A 58 -20.65 26.57 1.39
N PHE A 59 -20.46 26.27 0.11
CA PHE A 59 -21.53 26.01 -0.85
C PHE A 59 -21.90 24.52 -0.98
N GLU A 60 -21.16 23.59 -0.35
CA GLU A 60 -21.43 22.15 -0.41
C GLU A 60 -22.10 21.62 0.86
N THR A 61 -23.00 20.65 0.69
CA THR A 61 -23.57 19.89 1.80
C THR A 61 -22.49 19.03 2.46
N ALA A 62 -22.66 18.71 3.75
CA ALA A 62 -21.73 17.81 4.45
C ALA A 62 -21.66 16.42 3.79
N GLY A 63 -22.79 15.94 3.26
CA GLY A 63 -22.89 14.67 2.52
C GLY A 63 -22.01 14.64 1.28
N SER A 64 -22.20 15.60 0.37
CA SER A 64 -21.43 15.67 -0.88
C SER A 64 -19.92 15.85 -0.64
N TRP A 65 -19.55 16.66 0.35
CA TRP A 65 -18.13 16.82 0.74
C TRP A 65 -17.51 15.52 1.26
N LEU A 66 -18.25 14.78 2.09
CA LEU A 66 -17.81 13.52 2.64
C LEU A 66 -17.68 12.45 1.55
N GLU A 67 -18.61 12.38 0.59
CA GLU A 67 -18.54 11.47 -0.56
C GLU A 67 -17.27 11.69 -1.39
N ARG A 68 -16.96 12.96 -1.71
CA ARG A 68 -15.72 13.32 -2.43
C ARG A 68 -14.46 12.95 -1.65
N SER A 69 -14.48 13.15 -0.34
CA SER A 69 -13.38 12.76 0.55
C SER A 69 -13.21 11.24 0.58
N GLY A 70 -14.31 10.48 0.57
CA GLY A 70 -14.31 9.01 0.45
C GLY A 70 -13.74 8.53 -0.88
N ALA A 71 -14.11 9.18 -2.00
CA ALA A 71 -13.56 8.88 -3.31
C ALA A 71 -12.04 9.07 -3.35
N LEU A 72 -11.55 10.17 -2.75
CA LEU A 72 -10.12 10.44 -2.64
C LEU A 72 -9.39 9.33 -1.86
N VAL A 73 -9.95 8.89 -0.72
CA VAL A 73 -9.40 7.78 0.06
C VAL A 73 -9.36 6.49 -0.76
N GLY A 74 -10.43 6.19 -1.51
CA GLY A 74 -10.49 5.03 -2.40
C GLY A 74 -9.41 5.05 -3.50
N VAL A 75 -9.24 6.19 -4.16
CA VAL A 75 -8.20 6.37 -5.20
C VAL A 75 -6.80 6.24 -4.60
N MET A 76 -6.55 6.86 -3.46
CA MET A 76 -5.25 6.78 -2.78
C MET A 76 -4.96 5.36 -2.31
N ALA A 77 -5.96 4.64 -1.80
CA ALA A 77 -5.82 3.23 -1.48
C ALA A 77 -5.41 2.42 -2.72
N MET A 78 -6.09 2.59 -3.85
CA MET A 78 -5.73 1.90 -5.09
C MET A 78 -4.30 2.24 -5.57
N PHE A 79 -3.88 3.49 -5.43
CA PHE A 79 -2.52 3.90 -5.76
C PHE A 79 -1.46 3.24 -4.87
N ILE A 80 -1.71 3.17 -3.56
CA ILE A 80 -0.82 2.50 -2.61
C ILE A 80 -0.76 0.98 -2.89
N GLU A 81 -1.89 0.36 -3.25
CA GLU A 81 -1.94 -1.04 -3.66
C GLU A 81 -1.11 -1.30 -4.93
N PHE A 82 -1.17 -0.41 -5.93
CA PHE A 82 -0.33 -0.53 -7.10
C PHE A 82 1.17 -0.45 -6.75
N ARG A 83 1.53 0.43 -5.82
CA ARG A 83 2.91 0.55 -5.31
C ARG A 83 3.32 -0.65 -4.48
N SER A 84 2.45 -1.21 -3.64
CA SER A 84 2.77 -2.38 -2.82
C SER A 84 3.10 -3.60 -3.70
N ARG A 85 2.40 -3.79 -4.82
CA ARG A 85 2.69 -4.85 -5.80
C ARG A 85 4.08 -4.77 -6.41
N TYR A 86 4.70 -3.59 -6.43
CA TYR A 86 6.09 -3.45 -6.88
C TYR A 86 7.06 -4.19 -5.94
N ILE A 87 6.75 -4.29 -4.64
CA ILE A 87 7.51 -5.09 -3.66
C ILE A 87 7.48 -6.57 -4.06
N SER A 88 6.30 -7.08 -4.41
CA SER A 88 6.12 -8.47 -4.87
C SER A 88 6.85 -8.73 -6.19
N ASN A 89 6.87 -7.76 -7.11
CA ASN A 89 7.66 -7.87 -8.33
C ASN A 89 9.18 -7.92 -8.05
N LEU A 90 9.67 -7.09 -7.12
CA LEU A 90 11.08 -7.12 -6.69
C LEU A 90 11.45 -8.48 -6.06
N LEU A 91 10.59 -9.03 -5.22
CA LEU A 91 10.80 -10.35 -4.61
C LEU A 91 10.80 -11.46 -5.66
N ASN A 92 9.85 -11.46 -6.59
CA ASN A 92 9.79 -12.46 -7.66
C ASN A 92 11.03 -12.41 -8.58
N ASN A 93 11.57 -11.23 -8.84
CA ASN A 93 12.81 -11.06 -9.60
C ASN A 93 14.05 -11.54 -8.83
N ALA A 94 14.02 -11.50 -7.49
CA ALA A 94 15.11 -11.94 -6.64
C ALA A 94 15.19 -13.48 -6.49
N VAL A 95 14.06 -14.20 -6.60
CA VAL A 95 13.98 -15.68 -6.48
C VAL A 95 15.01 -16.41 -7.36
N PRO A 96 15.13 -16.13 -8.67
CA PRO A 96 16.10 -16.85 -9.52
C PRO A 96 17.55 -16.38 -9.34
N GLN A 97 17.79 -15.25 -8.67
CA GLN A 97 19.10 -14.60 -8.59
C GLN A 97 19.83 -14.83 -7.27
N LEU A 98 19.11 -15.24 -6.23
CA LEU A 98 19.65 -15.36 -4.87
C LEU A 98 19.63 -16.82 -4.38
N PRO A 99 20.64 -17.24 -3.61
CA PRO A 99 20.58 -18.51 -2.90
C PRO A 99 19.44 -18.49 -1.85
N PRO A 100 18.84 -19.64 -1.52
CA PRO A 100 17.67 -19.73 -0.65
C PRO A 100 17.85 -19.10 0.74
N SER A 101 19.05 -19.21 1.32
CA SER A 101 19.43 -18.64 2.62
C SER A 101 19.32 -17.11 2.64
N LEU A 102 19.88 -16.45 1.62
CA LEU A 102 19.82 -15.00 1.47
C LEU A 102 18.42 -14.52 1.06
N PHE A 103 17.72 -15.29 0.22
CA PHE A 103 16.34 -14.98 -0.14
C PHE A 103 15.43 -14.96 1.10
N GLN A 104 15.62 -15.87 2.05
CA GLN A 104 14.84 -15.91 3.28
C GLN A 104 14.99 -14.63 4.12
N GLN A 105 16.15 -13.96 4.06
CA GLN A 105 16.39 -12.68 4.75
C GLN A 105 15.53 -11.55 4.17
N ILE A 106 15.39 -11.49 2.85
CA ILE A 106 14.55 -10.47 2.18
C ILE A 106 13.06 -10.86 2.14
N TYR A 107 12.73 -12.14 2.28
CA TYR A 107 11.34 -12.62 2.29
C TYR A 107 10.50 -12.02 3.43
N ARG A 108 11.13 -11.51 4.50
CA ARG A 108 10.43 -10.74 5.54
C ARG A 108 9.61 -9.57 4.99
N TYR A 109 10.00 -8.98 3.85
CA TYR A 109 9.27 -7.89 3.22
C TYR A 109 7.95 -8.36 2.57
N ALA A 110 7.80 -9.64 2.24
CA ALA A 110 6.52 -10.21 1.78
C ALA A 110 5.43 -10.10 2.85
N LYS A 111 5.80 -10.30 4.13
CA LYS A 111 4.86 -10.12 5.25
C LYS A 111 4.40 -8.66 5.39
N HIS A 112 5.31 -7.71 5.14
CA HIS A 112 4.99 -6.28 5.19
C HIS A 112 4.05 -5.88 4.06
N GLU A 113 4.26 -6.40 2.85
CA GLU A 113 3.36 -6.21 1.71
C GLU A 113 1.95 -6.74 2.01
N SER A 114 1.82 -7.94 2.58
CA SER A 114 0.52 -8.48 2.99
C SER A 114 -0.20 -7.60 4.03
N ILE A 115 0.53 -7.01 4.97
CA ILE A 115 -0.04 -6.08 5.97
C ILE A 115 -0.53 -4.80 5.28
N ILE A 116 0.29 -4.20 4.42
CA ILE A 116 -0.08 -3.01 3.65
C ILE A 116 -1.32 -3.30 2.81
N HIS A 117 -1.34 -4.42 2.08
CA HIS A 117 -2.48 -4.85 1.27
C HIS A 117 -3.78 -4.89 2.09
N LYS A 118 -3.77 -5.53 3.27
CA LYS A 118 -4.96 -5.61 4.14
C LYS A 118 -5.44 -4.24 4.60
N ILE A 119 -4.52 -3.36 5.00
CA ILE A 119 -4.85 -1.99 5.45
C ILE A 119 -5.46 -1.20 4.30
N VAL A 120 -4.83 -1.27 3.12
CA VAL A 120 -5.24 -0.55 1.92
C VAL A 120 -6.58 -1.07 1.39
N LEU A 121 -6.81 -2.38 1.43
CA LEU A 121 -8.10 -2.98 1.09
C LEU A 121 -9.21 -2.45 2.01
N PHE A 122 -8.95 -2.39 3.32
CA PHE A 122 -9.90 -1.86 4.30
C PHE A 122 -10.19 -0.36 4.06
N LEU A 123 -9.16 0.44 3.81
CA LEU A 123 -9.31 1.85 3.46
C LEU A 123 -10.07 2.05 2.15
N GLY A 124 -9.78 1.24 1.12
CA GLY A 124 -10.45 1.27 -0.17
C GLY A 124 -11.93 0.93 -0.05
N ALA A 125 -12.26 -0.12 0.70
CA ALA A 125 -13.65 -0.50 0.98
C ALA A 125 -14.39 0.60 1.75
N SER A 126 -13.74 1.17 2.78
CA SER A 126 -14.31 2.28 3.56
C SER A 126 -14.55 3.52 2.68
N GLY A 127 -13.57 3.88 1.84
CA GLY A 127 -13.68 4.98 0.89
C GLY A 127 -14.80 4.77 -0.12
N ALA A 128 -14.96 3.54 -0.66
CA ALA A 128 -16.03 3.20 -1.57
C ALA A 128 -17.41 3.29 -0.93
N VAL A 129 -17.56 2.83 0.33
CA VAL A 129 -18.81 2.98 1.10
C VAL A 129 -19.12 4.45 1.35
N ILE A 130 -18.14 5.23 1.80
CA ILE A 130 -18.31 6.68 2.03
C ILE A 130 -18.69 7.40 0.75
N TRP A 131 -18.05 7.05 -0.38
CA TRP A 131 -18.35 7.65 -1.68
C TRP A 131 -19.77 7.29 -2.17
N SER A 132 -20.22 6.06 -1.92
CA SER A 132 -21.52 5.57 -2.39
C SER A 132 -22.70 5.98 -1.50
N TYR A 133 -22.46 6.21 -0.20
CA TYR A 133 -23.53 6.41 0.80
C TYR A 133 -23.35 7.67 1.67
N GLY A 134 -22.40 8.55 1.39
CA GLY A 134 -22.13 9.72 2.23
C GLY A 134 -23.33 10.67 2.39
N SER A 135 -24.14 10.86 1.33
CA SER A 135 -25.37 11.66 1.40
C SER A 135 -26.50 10.96 2.17
N PRO A 136 -26.90 9.71 1.85
CA PRO A 136 -27.94 8.99 2.62
C PRO A 136 -27.65 8.85 4.11
N ILE A 137 -26.39 8.54 4.49
CA ILE A 137 -26.00 8.34 5.90
C ILE A 137 -26.20 9.62 6.71
N LEU A 138 -25.74 10.76 6.18
CA LEU A 138 -25.86 12.04 6.88
C LEU A 138 -27.30 12.58 6.87
N THR A 139 -28.06 12.33 5.81
CA THR A 139 -29.46 12.76 5.71
C THR A 139 -30.36 11.95 6.66
N GLY A 140 -30.14 10.63 6.78
CA GLY A 140 -30.87 9.77 7.71
C GLY A 140 -30.56 10.05 9.18
N THR A 141 -29.33 10.50 9.51
CA THR A 141 -29.04 10.99 10.86
C THR A 141 -29.73 12.31 11.18
N GLN A 142 -29.93 13.21 10.21
CA GLN A 142 -30.67 14.46 10.47
C GLN A 142 -32.17 14.23 10.68
N SER A 143 -32.77 13.24 10.00
CA SER A 143 -34.19 12.90 10.17
C SER A 143 -34.52 12.14 11.46
N LEU A 144 -33.52 11.59 12.16
CA LEU A 144 -33.69 10.89 13.45
C LEU A 144 -33.64 11.83 14.67
N TRP A 145 -33.30 13.10 14.45
CA TRP A 145 -33.23 14.14 15.49
C TRP A 145 -34.21 15.31 15.22
N GLN A 146 -35.19 15.11 14.34
CA GLN A 146 -36.39 15.95 14.18
C GLN A 146 -37.61 15.22 14.74
#